data_AF-A0AAU8F0G0-F1
#
_entry.id   AF-A0AAU8F0G0-F1
#
_cell.length_a   1.000
_cell.length_b   1.000
_cell.length_c   1.000
_cell.angle_alpha   90.00
_cell.angle_beta   90.00
_cell.angle_gamma   90.00
#
_symmetry.space_group_name_H-M   'P 1'
#
loop_
_entity.id
_entity.type
_entity.pdbx_description
1 polymer ?
#
loop_
_entity_poly.entity_id
_entity_poly.type
_entity_poly.pdbx_seq_one_letter_code
_entity_poly.pdbx_strand_id
1 'polypeptide(L)' 'MLISTVHIFPDDWSRTQVLKTIEETYENARFQTGSSNAYIGVTSNGMKIRIFLTPNRKIISVFPIYKR' A
#
# COMPACT_ATOMS: atom_id res chain seq x y z
N MET A 1 -0.88 2.18 -14.23
CA MET A 1 -0.48 1.40 -13.03
C MET A 1 -1.44 0.22 -12.89
N LEU A 2 -1.00 -1.01 -13.15
CA LEU A 2 -1.83 -2.22 -12.98
C LEU A 2 -1.57 -2.77 -11.58
N ILE A 3 -2.61 -2.83 -10.75
CA ILE A 3 -2.57 -3.43 -9.41
C ILE A 3 -3.26 -4.78 -9.51
N SER A 4 -2.55 -5.85 -9.14
CA SER A 4 -3.10 -7.21 -9.26
C SER A 4 -4.18 -7.49 -8.21
N THR A 5 -3.99 -7.02 -6.97
CA THR A 5 -5.00 -7.18 -5.90
C THR A 5 -4.97 -6.04 -4.90
N VAL A 6 -6.15 -5.54 -4.54
CA VAL A 6 -6.37 -4.58 -3.44
C VAL A 6 -7.20 -5.28 -2.37
N HIS A 7 -6.73 -5.30 -1.12
CA HIS A 7 -7.45 -5.97 -0.02
C HIS A 7 -7.92 -4.98 1.05
N ILE A 8 -9.19 -5.11 1.44
CA ILE A 8 -9.89 -4.56 2.61
C ILE A 8 -9.41 -3.16 3.02
N PHE A 9 -9.75 -2.18 2.19
CA PHE A 9 -9.83 -0.77 2.60
C PHE A 9 -11.18 -0.54 3.31
N PRO A 10 -11.34 0.52 4.11
CA PRO A 10 -12.62 0.83 4.74
C PRO A 10 -13.77 0.87 3.71
N ASP A 11 -14.92 0.30 4.04
CA ASP A 11 -16.06 0.13 3.11
C ASP A 11 -16.60 1.48 2.58
N ASP A 12 -16.37 2.56 3.32
CA ASP A 12 -16.74 3.93 2.98
C ASP A 12 -15.79 4.61 1.98
N TRP A 13 -14.67 3.98 1.63
CA TRP A 13 -13.72 4.55 0.68
C TRP A 13 -14.11 4.28 -0.77
N SER A 14 -14.21 5.37 -1.54
CA SER A 14 -14.33 5.29 -3.00
C SER A 14 -13.07 4.70 -3.63
N ARG A 15 -13.24 4.06 -4.80
CA ARG A 15 -12.12 3.57 -5.62
C ARG A 15 -11.05 4.64 -5.87
N THR A 16 -11.45 5.90 -6.04
CA THR A 16 -10.54 7.01 -6.24
C THR A 16 -9.69 7.30 -5.00
N GLN A 17 -10.29 7.27 -3.80
CA GLN A 17 -9.56 7.44 -2.55
C GLN A 17 -8.54 6.32 -2.31
N VAL A 18 -8.93 5.08 -2.64
CA VAL A 18 -8.04 3.92 -2.58
C VAL A 18 -6.84 4.12 -3.51
N LEU A 19 -7.07 4.47 -4.78
CA LEU A 19 -5.98 4.67 -5.74
C LEU A 19 -5.04 5.81 -5.33
N LYS A 20 -5.59 6.95 -4.88
CA LYS A 20 -4.79 8.09 -4.40
C LYS A 20 -3.93 7.71 -3.19
N THR A 21 -4.49 6.91 -2.27
CA THR A 21 -3.77 6.41 -1.10
C THR A 21 -2.64 5.48 -1.50
N ILE A 22 -2.88 4.59 -2.47
CA ILE A 22 -1.85 3.68 -2.99
C ILE A 22 -0.73 4.48 -3.66
N GLU A 23 -1.06 5.49 -4.47
CA GLU A 23 -0.08 6.38 -5.10
C GLU A 23 0.78 7.11 -4.06
N GLU A 24 0.15 7.81 -3.12
CA GLU A 24 0.82 8.53 -2.02
C GLU A 24 1.76 7.60 -1.25
N THR A 25 1.25 6.44 -0.82
CA THR A 25 2.03 5.51 0.00
C THR A 25 3.12 4.79 -0.78
N TYR A 26 2.94 4.57 -2.09
CA TYR A 26 3.97 3.98 -2.94
C TYR A 26 5.18 4.91 -3.08
N GLU A 27 4.95 6.22 -3.22
CA GLU A 27 6.02 7.21 -3.36
C GLU A 27 6.90 7.31 -2.11
N ASN A 28 6.29 7.19 -0.92
CA ASN A 28 7.01 7.29 0.34
C ASN A 28 7.37 5.93 0.98
N ALA A 29 7.08 4.82 0.31
CA ALA A 29 7.26 3.48 0.84
C ALA A 29 8.73 3.17 1.15
N ARG A 30 9.00 2.59 2.32
CA ARG A 30 10.32 2.12 2.74
C ARG A 30 10.34 0.61 2.87
N PHE A 31 11.43 -0.02 2.46
CA PHE A 31 11.58 -1.47 2.55
C PHE A 31 11.43 -1.96 4.00
N GLN A 32 10.63 -3.00 4.20
CA GLN A 32 10.44 -3.61 5.50
C GLN A 32 11.55 -4.64 5.75
N THR A 33 12.49 -4.30 6.63
CA THR A 33 13.58 -5.22 7.04
C THR A 33 13.00 -6.55 7.54
N GLY A 34 13.58 -7.66 7.07
CA GLY A 34 13.10 -9.02 7.36
C GLY A 34 12.00 -9.53 6.43
N SER A 35 11.59 -8.76 5.42
CA SER A 35 10.74 -9.22 4.33
C SER A 35 11.55 -9.45 3.04
N SER A 36 11.03 -10.26 2.12
CA SER A 36 11.61 -10.42 0.78
C SER A 36 11.24 -9.29 -0.19
N ASN A 37 10.04 -8.71 -0.05
CA ASN A 37 9.51 -7.75 -1.01
C ASN A 37 8.43 -6.81 -0.47
N ALA A 38 8.27 -6.73 0.86
CA ALA A 38 7.32 -5.80 1.49
C ALA A 38 7.95 -4.44 1.72
N TYR A 39 7.13 -3.41 1.52
CA TYR A 39 7.43 -2.01 1.77
C TYR A 39 6.30 -1.41 2.62
N ILE A 40 6.63 -0.47 3.48
CA ILE A 40 5.66 0.27 4.29
C ILE A 40 5.65 1.73 3.84
N GLY A 41 4.52 2.17 3.31
CA GLY A 41 4.20 3.58 3.12
C GLY A 41 3.33 4.11 4.24
N VAL A 42 3.28 5.43 4.37
CA VAL A 42 2.45 6.13 5.36
C VAL A 42 1.67 7.22 4.63
N THR A 43 0.36 7.23 4.81
CA THR A 43 -0.50 8.30 4.30
C THR A 43 -0.30 9.59 5.10
N SER A 44 -0.72 10.71 4.54
CA SER A 44 -0.77 12.01 5.22
C SER A 44 -1.55 12.00 6.53
N ASN A 45 -2.57 11.13 6.68
CA ASN A 45 -3.31 10.96 7.93
C ASN A 45 -2.66 9.96 8.91
N GLY A 46 -1.45 9.46 8.63
CA GLY A 46 -0.67 8.59 9.50
C GLY A 46 -1.02 7.09 9.43
N MET A 47 -1.89 6.68 8.51
CA MET A 47 -2.22 5.28 8.26
C MET A 47 -1.05 4.59 7.56
N LYS A 48 -0.63 3.44 8.09
CA LYS A 48 0.44 2.64 7.47
C LYS A 48 -0.16 1.71 6.43
N ILE A 49 0.48 1.65 5.27
CA ILE A 49 0.11 0.76 4.16
C ILE A 49 1.27 -0.17 3.88
N ARG A 50 1.02 -1.48 3.87
CA ARG A 50 1.98 -2.49 3.39
C ARG A 50 1.77 -2.74 1.91
N ILE A 51 2.84 -2.66 1.14
CA ILE A 51 2.87 -2.84 -0.30
C ILE A 51 3.85 -3.98 -0.62
N PHE A 52 3.41 -4.95 -1.41
CA PHE A 52 4.30 -6.00 -1.93
C PHE A 52 4.62 -5.71 -3.39
N LEU A 53 5.91 -5.71 -3.72
CA LEU A 53 6.39 -5.39 -5.05
C LEU A 53 7.00 -6.61 -5.75
N THR A 54 6.90 -6.62 -7.07
CA THR A 54 7.76 -7.47 -7.92
C THR A 54 9.18 -6.88 -7.98
N PRO A 55 10.18 -7.65 -8.45
CA PRO A 55 11.53 -7.13 -8.67
C PRO A 55 11.56 -5.87 -9.56
N ASN A 56 10.61 -5.73 -10.49
CA ASN A 56 10.49 -4.58 -11.39
C ASN A 56 9.63 -3.45 -10.81
N ARG A 57 9.47 -3.41 -9.48
CA ARG A 57 8.67 -2.42 -8.73
C ARG A 57 7.19 -2.33 -9.10
N LYS A 58 6.61 -3.37 -9.73
CA LYS A 58 5.15 -3.44 -9.95
C LYS A 58 4.46 -3.86 -8.65
N ILE A 59 3.30 -3.28 -8.35
CA ILE A 59 2.52 -3.67 -7.18
C ILE A 59 1.88 -5.04 -7.40
N ILE A 60 2.16 -5.97 -6.51
CA ILE A 60 1.49 -7.27 -6.41
C ILE A 60 0.22 -7.09 -5.58
N SER A 61 0.36 -6.54 -4.37
CA SER A 61 -0.74 -6.36 -3.44
C SER A 61 -0.50 -5.21 -2.46
N VAL A 62 -1.60 -4.66 -1.94
CA VAL A 62 -1.59 -3.54 -1.00
C VAL A 62 -2.58 -3.79 0.14
N PHE A 63 -2.16 -3.51 1.38
CA PHE A 63 -2.93 -3.73 2.59
C PHE A 63 -2.79 -2.55 3.58
N PRO A 64 -3.88 -2.00 4.12
CA PRO A 64 -3.79 -1.13 5.29
C PRO A 64 -3.35 -1.93 6.53
N ILE A 65 -2.53 -1.32 7.37
CA ILE A 65 -2.13 -1.85 8.68
C ILE A 65 -2.97 -1.10 9.72
N TYR A 66 -3.99 -1.79 10.24
CA TYR A 66 -4.80 -1.31 11.35
C TYR A 66 -4.00 -1.39 12.65
N LYS A 67 -3.94 -0.29 13.40
CA LYS A 67 -3.50 -0.34 14.79
C LYS A 67 -4.62 -1.01 15.60
N ARG A 68 -4.25 -2.01 16.41
CA ARG A 68 -5.12 -2.52 17.48
C ARG A 68 -5.15 -1.53 18.64
#